data_AF-A0A2L2X1Q6-F1
#
_entry.id   AF-A0A2L2X1Q6-F1
#
_cell.length_a   1.000
_cell.length_b   1.000
_cell.length_c   1.000
_cell.angle_alpha   90.00
_cell.angle_beta   90.00
_cell.angle_gamma   90.00
#
_symmetry.space_group_name_H-M   'P 1'
#
loop_
_entity.id
_entity.type
_entity.pdbx_description
1 polymer ?
#
loop_
_entity_poly.entity_id
_entity_poly.type
_entity_poly.pdbx_seq_one_letter_code
_entity_poly.pdbx_strand_id
1 'polypeptide(L)'
;MAGYAVERYDEDPGYDMQGRTLYLNGAWANSIRHHNGKFYVAFCTPYGWGTEKGHFSVYEAEKPEGPWKRSIFPEYLYDPGLFFDDDGKVYVVHG
;
A
#
# COMPACT_ATOMS: atom_id res chain seq x y z
N MET A 1 9.88 16.23 8.33
CA MET A 1 9.01 15.13 7.85
C MET A 1 9.01 15.19 6.34
N ALA A 2 9.28 14.09 5.63
CA ALA A 2 9.41 14.11 4.17
C ALA A 2 8.06 14.06 3.44
N GLY A 3 7.15 13.16 3.82
CA GLY A 3 5.82 13.09 3.22
C GLY A 3 5.03 11.85 3.65
N TYR A 4 3.86 11.66 3.04
CA TYR A 4 3.00 10.49 3.21
C TYR A 4 2.70 9.88 1.84
N ALA A 5 2.87 8.56 1.69
CA ALA A 5 2.56 7.88 0.43
C ALA A 5 1.04 7.88 0.15
N VAL A 6 0.23 7.64 1.18
CA VAL A 6 -1.23 7.75 1.12
C VAL A 6 -1.63 9.16 1.52
N GLU A 7 -2.00 9.97 0.55
CA GLU A 7 -2.55 11.31 0.81
C GLU A 7 -3.99 11.22 1.35
N ARG A 8 -4.81 10.37 0.70
CA ARG A 8 -6.22 10.17 1.03
C ARG A 8 -6.72 8.83 0.47
N TYR A 9 -7.76 8.28 1.10
CA TYR A 9 -8.58 7.21 0.53
C TYR A 9 -9.86 7.81 -0.05
N ASP A 10 -10.16 7.47 -1.31
CA ASP A 10 -11.36 7.94 -2.02
C ASP A 10 -12.21 6.76 -2.54
N GLU A 11 -11.75 5.53 -2.34
CA GLU A 11 -12.36 4.32 -2.89
C GLU A 11 -13.61 3.86 -2.12
N ASP A 12 -13.77 4.29 -0.86
CA ASP A 12 -14.88 3.89 -0.01
C ASP A 12 -15.32 5.05 0.91
N PRO A 13 -16.60 5.48 0.87
CA PRO A 13 -17.12 6.53 1.75
C PRO A 13 -16.99 6.23 3.25
N GLY A 14 -16.78 4.96 3.62
CA GLY A 14 -16.51 4.56 5.00
C GLY A 14 -15.18 5.12 5.55
N TYR A 15 -14.22 5.51 4.69
CA TYR A 15 -13.02 6.25 5.10
C TYR A 15 -13.35 7.69 5.50
N ASP A 16 -14.46 8.24 5.00
CA ASP A 16 -15.01 9.54 5.39
C ASP A 16 -16.08 9.44 6.49
N MET A 17 -16.22 8.25 7.11
CA MET A 17 -17.24 7.95 8.13
C MET A 17 -18.69 8.14 7.64
N GLN A 18 -18.93 7.97 6.34
CA GLN A 18 -20.27 8.11 5.76
C GLN A 18 -21.01 6.77 5.79
N GLY A 19 -22.06 6.68 6.61
CA GLY A 19 -22.92 5.49 6.72
C GLY A 19 -22.29 4.30 7.46
N ARG A 20 -20.96 4.23 7.57
CA ARG A 20 -20.19 3.26 8.36
C ARG A 20 -18.80 3.79 8.67
N THR A 21 -18.02 3.03 9.43
CA THR A 21 -16.59 3.31 9.67
C THR A 21 -15.73 2.22 9.06
N LEU A 22 -14.48 2.55 8.77
CA LEU A 22 -13.43 1.61 8.40
C LEU A 22 -12.33 1.54 9.47
N TYR A 23 -12.71 1.64 10.75
CA TYR A 23 -11.78 1.35 11.85
C TYR A 23 -11.17 -0.05 11.73
N LEU A 24 -9.89 -0.19 12.10
CA LEU A 24 -9.10 -1.40 11.90
C LEU A 24 -8.98 -1.84 10.42
N ASN A 25 -9.16 -0.93 9.46
CA ASN A 25 -8.81 -1.12 8.05
C ASN A 25 -7.78 -0.05 7.63
N GLY A 26 -7.63 0.24 6.33
CA GLY A 26 -6.62 1.18 5.81
C GLY A 26 -5.25 0.54 5.61
N ALA A 27 -4.18 1.34 5.60
CA ALA A 27 -2.83 0.84 5.36
C ALA A 27 -2.29 0.09 6.58
N TRP A 28 -2.12 -1.22 6.48
CA TRP A 28 -1.48 -2.05 7.50
C TRP A 28 0.05 -2.08 7.27
N ALA A 29 0.76 -3.09 7.79
CA ALA A 29 2.22 -3.17 7.71
C ALA A 29 2.71 -2.94 6.27
N ASN A 30 3.84 -2.23 6.17
CA ASN A 30 4.35 -1.77 4.89
C ASN A 30 5.80 -2.20 4.65
N SER A 31 6.18 -2.20 3.39
CA SER A 31 7.55 -2.32 2.91
C SER A 31 7.90 -1.10 2.08
N ILE A 32 9.01 -0.45 2.40
CA ILE A 32 9.59 0.64 1.61
C ILE A 32 10.91 0.20 0.95
N ARG A 33 11.08 0.53 -0.33
CA ARG A 33 12.32 0.27 -1.09
C ARG A 33 12.66 1.48 -1.95
N HIS A 34 13.96 1.67 -2.21
CA HIS A 34 14.44 2.59 -3.23
C HIS A 34 15.14 1.76 -4.31
N HIS A 35 14.71 1.91 -5.56
CA HIS A 35 15.23 1.15 -6.69
C HIS A 35 15.15 2.00 -7.96
N ASN A 36 16.24 2.04 -8.74
CA ASN A 36 16.34 2.79 -10.00
C ASN A 36 15.85 4.25 -9.93
N GLY A 37 16.23 4.97 -8.87
CA GLY A 37 15.90 6.39 -8.69
C GLY A 37 14.47 6.67 -8.24
N LYS A 38 13.72 5.64 -7.84
CA LYS A 38 12.35 5.76 -7.32
C LYS A 38 12.20 5.10 -5.97
N PHE A 39 11.29 5.65 -5.17
CA PHE A 39 10.78 5.06 -3.94
C PHE A 39 9.53 4.25 -4.24
N TYR A 40 9.41 3.11 -3.57
CA TYR A 40 8.27 2.22 -3.64
C TYR A 40 7.78 1.93 -2.23
N VAL A 41 6.49 2.12 -1.98
CA VAL A 41 5.83 1.77 -0.72
C VAL A 41 4.73 0.76 -1.01
N ALA A 42 4.84 -0.41 -0.41
CA ALA A 42 3.95 -1.54 -0.62
C ALA A 42 3.24 -1.90 0.69
N PHE A 43 1.93 -2.10 0.66
CA PHE A 43 1.15 -2.49 1.84
C PHE A 43 -0.17 -3.15 1.45
N CYS A 44 -0.79 -3.86 2.39
CA CYS A 44 -2.15 -4.35 2.21
C CYS A 44 -3.18 -3.40 2.85
N THR A 45 -4.37 -3.38 2.27
CA THR A 45 -5.55 -2.70 2.81
C THR A 45 -6.61 -3.75 3.09
N PRO A 46 -6.87 -4.12 4.35
CA PRO A 46 -7.91 -5.07 4.67
C PRO A 46 -9.31 -4.47 4.56
N TYR A 47 -10.27 -5.37 4.49
CA TYR A 47 -11.69 -5.14 4.72
C TYR A 47 -12.22 -6.22 5.67
N GLY A 48 -13.22 -5.87 6.48
CA GLY A 48 -13.78 -6.81 7.45
C GLY A 48 -12.82 -7.07 8.62
N TRP A 49 -12.24 -6.00 9.17
CA TRP A 49 -11.40 -6.04 10.37
C TRP A 49 -10.13 -6.90 10.21
N GLY A 50 -9.62 -7.02 8.99
CA GLY A 50 -8.43 -7.83 8.68
C GLY A 50 -8.68 -9.32 8.50
N THR A 51 -9.93 -9.79 8.58
CA THR A 51 -10.23 -11.23 8.63
C THR A 51 -10.95 -11.79 7.41
N GLU A 52 -11.48 -10.93 6.53
CA GLU A 52 -12.33 -11.38 5.42
C GLU A 52 -11.63 -11.30 4.06
N LYS A 53 -11.17 -10.10 3.71
CA LYS A 53 -10.64 -9.78 2.38
C LYS A 53 -9.75 -8.55 2.46
N GLY A 54 -9.14 -8.20 1.34
CA GLY A 54 -8.35 -6.98 1.23
C GLY A 54 -7.78 -6.86 -0.17
N HIS A 55 -6.90 -5.88 -0.32
CA HIS A 55 -6.16 -5.66 -1.55
C HIS A 55 -4.73 -5.21 -1.26
N PHE A 56 -3.86 -5.35 -2.24
CA PHE A 56 -2.47 -4.93 -2.17
C PHE A 56 -2.30 -3.62 -2.93
N SER A 57 -1.44 -2.74 -2.43
CA SER A 57 -1.15 -1.46 -3.06
C SER A 57 0.34 -1.23 -3.14
N VAL A 58 0.79 -0.71 -4.28
CA VAL A 58 2.15 -0.19 -4.45
C VAL A 58 2.05 1.28 -4.85
N TYR A 59 2.70 2.13 -4.08
CA TYR A 59 2.92 3.53 -4.41
C TYR A 59 4.33 3.71 -4.94
N GLU A 60 4.50 4.48 -6.02
CA GLU A 60 5.80 4.89 -6.56
C GLU A 60 5.95 6.43 -6.58
N ALA A 61 7.17 6.91 -6.32
CA ALA A 61 7.53 8.33 -6.47
C ALA A 61 9.04 8.48 -6.75
N GLU A 62 9.45 9.51 -7.50
CA GLU A 62 10.87 9.84 -7.70
C GLU A 62 11.51 10.54 -6.50
N LYS A 63 10.67 11.10 -5.63
CA LYS A 63 11.08 11.83 -4.42
C LYS A 63 10.30 11.32 -3.22
N PRO A 64 10.89 11.27 -2.02
CA PRO A 64 10.17 10.81 -0.83
C PRO A 64 9.01 11.73 -0.42
N GLU A 65 9.02 12.99 -0.86
CA GLU A 65 7.91 13.95 -0.70
C GLU A 65 6.72 13.67 -1.64
N GLY A 66 6.91 12.84 -2.68
CA GLY A 66 5.94 12.63 -3.76
C GLY A 66 6.19 13.52 -5.00
N PRO A 67 5.23 13.65 -5.92
CA PRO A 67 3.89 13.06 -5.86
C PRO A 67 3.92 11.54 -5.94
N TRP A 68 3.06 10.89 -5.18
CA TRP A 68 2.96 9.44 -5.16
C TRP A 68 1.88 8.94 -6.10
N LYS A 69 2.20 7.93 -6.90
CA LYS A 69 1.25 7.25 -7.79
C LYS A 69 0.94 5.87 -7.23
N ARG A 70 -0.34 5.59 -7.01
CA ARG A 70 -0.83 4.29 -6.51
C ARG A 70 -1.19 3.34 -7.64
N SER A 71 -0.81 2.08 -7.50
CA SER A 71 -1.40 0.94 -8.20
C SER A 71 -2.05 0.02 -7.18
N ILE A 72 -3.28 -0.44 -7.46
CA ILE A 72 -4.04 -1.37 -6.61
C ILE A 72 -4.14 -2.72 -7.33
N PHE A 73 -3.86 -3.78 -6.60
CA PHE A 73 -3.91 -5.16 -7.04
C PHE A 73 -5.00 -5.92 -6.27
N PRO A 74 -5.78 -6.82 -6.91
CA PRO A 74 -6.87 -7.53 -6.25
C PRO A 74 -6.41 -8.52 -5.17
N GLU A 75 -5.14 -8.93 -5.18
CA GLU A 75 -4.56 -9.86 -4.21
C GLU A 75 -4.45 -9.22 -2.82
N TYR A 76 -4.75 -10.00 -1.78
CA TYR A 76 -4.57 -9.56 -0.39
C TYR A 76 -3.26 -10.10 0.19
N LEU A 77 -2.16 -9.38 -0.06
CA LEU A 77 -0.82 -9.76 0.40
C LEU A 77 -0.56 -9.24 1.81
N TYR A 78 -0.96 -9.99 2.84
CA TYR A 78 -0.78 -9.65 4.26
C TYR A 78 0.69 -9.47 4.65
N ASP A 79 1.03 -8.40 5.39
CA ASP A 79 2.40 -8.02 5.78
C ASP A 79 3.45 -8.15 4.65
N PRO A 80 3.28 -7.40 3.54
CA PRO A 80 4.09 -7.59 2.34
C PRO A 80 5.50 -7.01 2.48
N GLY A 81 6.49 -7.80 2.05
CA GLY A 81 7.89 -7.42 1.83
C GLY A 81 8.22 -7.34 0.34
N LEU A 82 8.37 -6.12 -0.19
CA LEU A 82 8.74 -5.88 -1.59
C LEU A 82 10.26 -6.07 -1.79
N PHE A 83 10.64 -6.78 -2.85
CA PHE A 83 12.03 -7.04 -3.20
C PHE A 83 12.24 -6.89 -4.71
N PHE A 84 13.22 -6.07 -5.08
CA PHE A 84 13.70 -5.94 -6.45
C PHE A 84 14.98 -6.76 -6.54
N ASP A 85 14.99 -7.78 -7.40
CA ASP A 85 16.10 -8.71 -7.50
C ASP A 85 16.97 -8.40 -8.73
N ASP A 86 18.20 -8.91 -8.71
CA ASP A 86 19.19 -8.69 -9.76
C ASP A 86 18.87 -9.47 -11.05
N ASP A 87 17.93 -10.42 -10.99
CA ASP A 87 17.42 -11.16 -12.14
C ASP A 87 16.38 -10.37 -12.97
N GLY A 88 16.12 -9.11 -12.58
CA GLY A 88 15.19 -8.21 -13.23
C GLY A 88 13.72 -8.45 -12.86
N LYS A 89 13.43 -9.38 -11.95
CA LYS A 89 12.09 -9.61 -11.43
C LYS A 89 11.85 -8.84 -10.13
N VAL A 90 10.57 -8.64 -9.85
CA VAL A 90 10.09 -8.03 -8.62
C VAL A 90 9.29 -9.08 -7.87
N TYR A 91 9.61 -9.27 -6.60
CA TYR A 91 9.00 -10.25 -5.71
C TYR A 91 8.30 -9.55 -4.56
N VAL A 92 7.21 -10.17 -4.07
CA VAL A 92 6.57 -9.80 -2.82
C VAL A 92 6.45 -11.06 -1.98
N VAL A 93 7.11 -11.07 -0.83
CA VAL A 93 6.95 -12.11 0.20
C VAL A 93 5.93 -11.59 1.21
N HIS A 94 5.00 -12.42 1.66
CA HIS A 94 3.89 -11.98 2.51
C HIS A 94 3.41 -13.16 3.37
N GLY A 95 2.75 -12.91 4.50
CA GLY A 95 2.27 -13.96 5.41
C GLY A 95 1.89 -13.46 6.80
#